data_AF-A0A2X1QIJ0-F1
#
_entry.id   AF-A0A2X1QIJ0-F1
#
_cell.length_a   1.000
_cell.length_b   1.000
_cell.length_c   1.000
_cell.angle_alpha   90.00
_cell.angle_beta   90.00
_cell.angle_gamma   90.00
#
_symmetry.space_group_name_H-M   'P 1'
#
loop_
_entity.id
_entity.type
_entity.pdbx_description
1 polymer ?
#
loop_
_entity_poly.entity_id
_entity_poly.type
_entity_poly.pdbx_seq_one_letter_code
_entity_poly.pdbx_strand_id
1 'polypeptide(L)'
;MRDQAIHFFDLLRFLTGDEVRTVAAMGAALALPDIAEFGDVDTSILMMQMRGGALAQLDNTRRTGHGYDERITLLGAEGALESGSQSPAGPTLWRGNQRIEPGLWPDGSAGYRDLITSILTPLFAP
;
A
#
# COMPACT_ATOMS: atom_id res chain seq x y z
N MET A 1 -12.57 -2.29 -1.24
CA MET A 1 -11.45 -1.65 -1.99
C MET A 1 -11.34 -0.13 -1.90
N ARG A 2 -12.40 0.62 -1.56
CA ARG A 2 -12.34 2.09 -1.42
C ARG A 2 -11.24 2.55 -0.44
N ASP A 3 -11.05 1.78 0.62
CA ASP A 3 -10.05 1.96 1.67
C ASP A 3 -8.60 1.98 1.17
N GLN A 4 -8.27 1.19 0.14
CA GLN A 4 -6.93 1.19 -0.46
C GLN A 4 -6.84 2.13 -1.67
N ALA A 5 -7.84 2.07 -2.57
CA ALA A 5 -7.79 2.81 -3.83
C ALA A 5 -7.78 4.35 -3.66
N ILE A 6 -8.33 4.86 -2.55
CA ILE A 6 -8.39 6.31 -2.27
C ILE A 6 -7.01 6.97 -2.27
N HIS A 7 -5.98 6.29 -1.76
CA HIS A 7 -4.62 6.81 -1.72
C HIS A 7 -4.04 6.99 -3.13
N PHE A 8 -4.37 6.08 -4.05
CA PHE A 8 -3.96 6.21 -5.45
C PHE A 8 -4.68 7.37 -6.16
N PHE A 9 -5.97 7.59 -5.90
CA PHE A 9 -6.67 8.74 -6.46
C PHE A 9 -6.04 10.06 -6.03
N ASP A 10 -5.66 10.18 -4.75
CA ASP A 10 -4.95 11.36 -4.26
C ASP A 10 -3.57 11.51 -4.90
N LEU A 11 -2.81 10.42 -4.96
CA LEU A 11 -1.48 10.41 -5.56
C LEU A 11 -1.51 10.74 -7.06
N LEU A 12 -2.46 10.20 -7.81
CA LEU A 12 -2.63 10.50 -9.23
C LEU A 12 -2.89 12.00 -9.45
N ARG A 13 -3.76 12.61 -8.62
CA ARG A 13 -4.04 14.05 -8.66
C ARG A 13 -2.81 14.87 -8.29
N PHE A 14 -2.07 14.45 -7.26
CA PHE A 14 -0.82 15.10 -6.86
C PHE A 14 0.24 15.06 -7.96
N LEU A 15 0.47 13.89 -8.57
CA LEU A 15 1.49 13.70 -9.61
C LEU A 15 1.15 14.41 -10.92
N THR A 16 -0.13 14.45 -11.30
CA THR A 16 -0.56 15.01 -12.59
C THR A 16 -0.99 16.48 -12.50
N GLY A 17 -1.37 16.95 -11.31
CA GLY A 17 -2.07 18.23 -11.15
C GLY A 17 -3.44 18.27 -11.86
N ASP A 18 -3.98 17.11 -12.25
CA ASP A 18 -5.20 16.94 -13.03
C ASP A 18 -6.23 16.10 -12.26
N GLU A 19 -7.47 16.08 -12.75
CA GLU A 19 -8.60 15.42 -12.13
C GLU A 19 -9.10 14.25 -12.97
N VAL A 20 -9.55 13.19 -12.30
CA VAL A 20 -10.18 12.05 -12.97
C VAL A 20 -11.54 12.47 -13.53
N ARG A 21 -11.77 12.20 -14.81
CA ARG A 21 -13.03 12.49 -15.52
C ARG A 21 -13.96 11.28 -15.53
N THR A 22 -13.43 10.11 -15.88
CA THR A 22 -14.20 8.87 -15.98
C THR A 22 -13.40 7.70 -15.42
N VAL A 23 -14.13 6.70 -14.91
CA VAL A 23 -13.58 5.47 -14.36
C VAL A 23 -14.38 4.29 -14.91
N ALA A 24 -13.67 3.26 -15.38
CA ALA A 24 -14.20 1.93 -15.60
C ALA A 24 -13.52 0.97 -14.61
N ALA A 25 -14.29 0.16 -13.90
CA ALA A 25 -13.77 -0.70 -12.85
C ALA A 25 -14.31 -2.13 -12.97
N MET A 26 -13.47 -3.10 -12.63
CA MET A 26 -13.83 -4.49 -12.40
C MET A 26 -13.27 -4.91 -11.05
N GLY A 27 -13.95 -5.83 -10.36
CA GLY A 27 -13.47 -6.37 -9.10
C GLY A 27 -14.06 -7.72 -8.79
N ALA A 28 -13.33 -8.51 -8.01
CA ALA A 28 -13.73 -9.84 -7.56
C ALA A 28 -13.12 -10.14 -6.18
N ALA A 29 -13.75 -11.07 -5.45
CA ALA A 29 -13.18 -11.69 -4.26
C ALA A 29 -12.44 -12.97 -4.68
N LEU A 30 -11.12 -12.91 -4.82
CA LEU A 30 -10.29 -14.00 -5.37
C LEU A 30 -9.46 -14.71 -4.30
N ALA A 31 -8.82 -13.95 -3.41
CA ALA A 31 -7.95 -14.47 -2.36
C ALA A 31 -8.66 -14.61 -1.00
N LEU A 32 -9.77 -13.90 -0.82
CA LEU A 32 -10.63 -13.84 0.36
C LEU A 32 -12.09 -14.06 -0.09
N PRO A 33 -12.50 -15.27 -0.47
CA PRO A 33 -13.84 -15.51 -1.03
C PRO A 33 -14.98 -15.04 -0.11
N ASP A 34 -14.79 -15.21 1.20
CA ASP A 34 -15.79 -14.90 2.24
C ASP A 34 -16.18 -13.42 2.26
N ILE A 35 -15.32 -12.50 1.77
CA ILE A 35 -15.67 -11.08 1.74
C ILE A 35 -16.76 -10.74 0.72
N ALA A 36 -17.03 -11.64 -0.24
CA ALA A 36 -18.14 -11.50 -1.18
C ALA A 36 -19.50 -11.50 -0.47
N GLU A 37 -19.62 -12.17 0.69
CA GLU A 37 -20.84 -12.18 1.51
C GLU A 37 -21.21 -10.77 2.01
N PHE A 38 -20.22 -9.88 2.14
CA PHE A 38 -20.42 -8.49 2.53
C PHE A 38 -20.53 -7.54 1.32
N GLY A 39 -20.53 -8.06 0.10
CA GLY A 39 -20.54 -7.26 -1.13
C GLY A 39 -19.25 -6.47 -1.36
N ASP A 40 -18.13 -6.87 -0.77
CA ASP A 40 -16.81 -6.27 -1.03
C ASP A 40 -15.98 -7.14 -1.97
N VAL A 41 -14.91 -6.55 -2.51
CA VAL A 41 -13.93 -7.22 -3.37
C VAL A 41 -12.54 -7.07 -2.77
N ASP A 42 -11.65 -8.01 -3.06
CA ASP A 42 -10.27 -7.99 -2.56
C ASP A 42 -9.28 -7.70 -3.68
N THR A 43 -9.71 -7.83 -4.92
CA THR A 43 -8.94 -7.59 -6.13
C THR A 43 -9.76 -6.69 -7.04
N SER A 44 -9.17 -5.59 -7.51
CA SER A 44 -9.84 -4.66 -8.41
C SER A 44 -8.88 -4.10 -9.45
N ILE A 45 -9.40 -3.88 -10.65
CA ILE A 45 -8.70 -3.24 -11.76
C ILE A 45 -9.53 -2.03 -12.20
N LEU A 46 -8.89 -0.88 -12.29
CA LEU A 46 -9.50 0.37 -12.71
C LEU A 46 -8.77 0.93 -13.93
N MET A 47 -9.52 1.42 -14.89
CA MET A 47 -9.05 2.25 -16.00
C MET A 47 -9.69 3.62 -15.89
N MET A 48 -8.89 4.68 -16.05
CA MET A 48 -9.30 6.06 -15.79
C MET A 48 -8.87 6.97 -16.94
N GLN A 49 -9.70 7.95 -17.24
CA GLN A 49 -9.34 9.07 -18.11
C GLN A 49 -9.32 10.36 -17.30
N MET A 50 -8.22 11.10 -17.41
CA MET A 50 -8.03 12.41 -16.79
C MET A 50 -8.71 13.50 -17.63
N ARG A 51 -9.01 14.67 -17.03
CA ARG A 51 -9.64 15.79 -17.78
C ARG A 51 -8.76 16.31 -18.91
N GLY A 52 -7.44 16.32 -18.74
CA GLY A 52 -6.45 16.66 -19.75
C GLY A 52 -6.24 15.60 -20.84
N GLY A 53 -6.94 14.46 -20.76
CA GLY A 53 -6.89 13.40 -21.75
C GLY A 53 -5.87 12.29 -21.48
N ALA A 54 -5.04 12.43 -20.44
CA ALA A 54 -4.16 11.37 -19.98
C ALA A 54 -4.97 10.14 -19.52
N LEU A 55 -4.35 8.96 -19.61
CA LEU A 55 -4.94 7.70 -19.17
C LEU A 55 -4.18 7.19 -17.94
N ALA A 56 -4.89 6.51 -17.03
CA ALA A 56 -4.30 5.86 -15.88
C ALA A 56 -4.93 4.48 -15.66
N GLN A 57 -4.13 3.55 -15.15
CA GLN A 57 -4.58 2.22 -14.72
C GLN A 57 -4.17 2.00 -13.26
N LEU A 58 -5.02 1.31 -12.51
CA LEU A 58 -4.75 0.88 -11.16
C LEU A 58 -5.15 -0.58 -10.99
N ASP A 59 -4.18 -1.42 -10.63
CA ASP A 59 -4.41 -2.78 -10.17
C ASP A 59 -4.21 -2.81 -8.65
N ASN A 60 -5.17 -3.36 -7.92
CA ASN A 60 -5.14 -3.36 -6.47
C ASN A 60 -5.56 -4.73 -5.92
N THR A 61 -4.83 -5.23 -4.93
CA THR A 61 -5.13 -6.48 -4.23
C THR A 61 -4.91 -6.34 -2.72
N ARG A 62 -5.81 -6.87 -1.90
CA ARG A 62 -5.65 -6.95 -0.44
C ARG A 62 -4.60 -7.99 -0.02
N ARG A 63 -4.26 -8.93 -0.90
CA ARG A 63 -3.32 -10.00 -0.59
C ARG A 63 -2.30 -10.17 -1.70
N THR A 64 -1.06 -9.94 -1.33
CA THR A 64 0.14 -10.21 -2.11
C THR A 64 0.91 -11.34 -1.43
N GLY A 65 1.42 -12.30 -2.21
CA GLY A 65 2.20 -13.42 -1.66
C GLY A 65 3.63 -13.04 -1.26
N HIS A 66 4.07 -11.83 -1.61
CA HIS A 66 5.45 -11.37 -1.56
C HIS A 66 5.65 -10.11 -0.72
N GLY A 67 4.68 -9.74 0.13
CA GLY A 67 4.77 -8.56 1.00
C GLY A 67 4.19 -7.30 0.36
N TYR A 68 4.59 -6.13 0.85
CA TYR A 68 3.99 -4.85 0.44
C TYR A 68 4.46 -4.43 -0.96
N ASP A 69 3.52 -4.29 -1.91
CA ASP A 69 3.81 -3.99 -3.31
C ASP A 69 3.05 -2.75 -3.75
N GLU A 70 3.73 -1.61 -3.73
CA GLU A 70 3.25 -0.34 -4.27
C GLU A 70 4.20 0.11 -5.38
N ARG A 71 3.66 0.26 -6.58
CA ARG A 71 4.43 0.61 -7.78
C ARG A 71 3.72 1.68 -8.58
N ILE A 72 4.52 2.54 -9.21
CA ILE A 72 4.04 3.62 -10.06
C ILE A 72 4.97 3.71 -11.25
N THR A 73 4.39 3.75 -12.45
CA THR A 73 5.10 4.11 -13.67
C THR A 73 4.36 5.27 -14.32
N LEU A 74 5.06 6.38 -14.52
CA LEU A 74 4.56 7.56 -15.23
C LEU A 74 5.26 7.65 -16.59
N LEU A 75 4.48 7.64 -17.67
CA LEU A 75 5.00 7.78 -19.03
C LEU A 75 4.62 9.14 -19.60
N GLY A 76 5.58 9.82 -20.21
CA GLY A 76 5.41 11.10 -20.88
C GLY A 76 6.11 11.13 -22.23
N ALA A 77 5.97 12.25 -22.96
CA ALA A 77 6.51 12.40 -24.31
C ALA A 77 8.06 12.33 -24.36
N GLU A 78 8.74 12.69 -23.27
CA GLU A 78 10.20 12.79 -23.21
C GLU A 78 10.86 11.66 -22.38
N GLY A 79 10.07 10.72 -21.85
CA GLY A 79 10.59 9.61 -21.07
C GLY A 79 9.58 9.02 -20.08
N ALA A 80 10.11 8.29 -19.11
CA ALA A 80 9.33 7.66 -18.05
C ALA A 80 10.02 7.78 -16.69
N LEU A 81 9.22 7.80 -15.63
CA LEU A 81 9.66 7.71 -14.24
C LEU A 81 9.00 6.50 -13.59
N GLU A 82 9.77 5.74 -12.82
CA GLU A 82 9.29 4.54 -12.14
C GLU A 82 9.66 4.57 -10.66
N SER A 83 8.69 4.18 -9.83
CA SER A 83 8.89 3.78 -8.44
C SER A 83 8.56 2.30 -8.32
N GLY A 84 9.59 1.48 -8.07
CA GLY A 84 9.46 0.03 -7.92
C GLY A 84 9.01 -0.39 -6.53
N SER A 85 8.58 -1.66 -6.41
CA SER A 85 8.25 -2.29 -5.13
C SER A 85 9.45 -2.20 -4.21
N GLN A 86 9.24 -1.67 -3.01
CA GLN A 86 10.27 -1.63 -1.99
C GLN A 86 10.30 -2.98 -1.27
N SER A 87 11.51 -3.46 -0.96
CA SER A 87 11.62 -4.59 -0.03
C SER A 87 10.95 -4.19 1.28
N PRO A 88 10.07 -5.02 1.84
CA PRO A 88 9.43 -4.67 3.09
C PRO A 88 10.49 -4.50 4.19
N ALA A 89 10.66 -3.26 4.64
CA ALA A 89 11.44 -2.97 5.83
C ALA A 89 10.57 -3.29 7.04
N GLY A 90 11.02 -4.22 7.88
CA GLY A 90 10.51 -4.33 9.24
C GLY A 90 10.77 -3.05 10.03
N PRO A 91 10.24 -2.94 11.25
CA PRO A 91 10.54 -1.79 12.08
C PRO A 91 12.02 -1.76 12.43
N THR A 92 12.51 -0.57 12.75
CA THR A 92 13.83 -0.39 13.34
C THR A 92 13.65 -0.09 14.82
N LEU A 93 14.22 -0.93 15.69
CA LEU A 93 14.38 -0.66 17.11
C LEU A 93 15.72 0.04 17.32
N TRP A 94 15.67 1.23 17.93
CA TRP A 94 16.85 1.92 18.43
C TRP A 94 16.98 1.68 19.94
N ARG A 95 18.13 1.17 20.39
CA ARG A 95 18.42 0.91 21.82
C ARG A 95 19.81 1.42 22.18
N GLY A 96 19.88 2.58 22.84
CA GLY A 96 21.15 3.28 23.01
C GLY A 96 21.78 3.59 21.64
N ASN A 97 23.04 3.17 21.44
CA ASN A 97 23.73 3.31 20.14
C ASN A 97 23.54 2.09 19.20
N GLN A 98 22.63 1.17 19.52
CA GLN A 98 22.35 0.00 18.68
C GLN A 98 21.13 0.23 17.79
N ARG A 99 21.25 -0.15 16.53
CA ARG A 99 20.17 -0.27 15.54
C ARG A 99 19.84 -1.75 15.36
N ILE A 100 18.61 -2.14 15.65
CA ILE A 100 18.12 -3.52 15.56
C ILE A 100 16.97 -3.54 14.54
N GLU A 101 17.03 -4.46 13.57
CA GLU A 101 16.05 -4.56 12.48
C GLU A 101 15.47 -5.97 12.46
N PRO A 102 14.35 -6.21 13.16
CA PRO A 102 13.80 -7.56 13.33
C PRO A 102 13.19 -8.15 12.06
N GLY A 103 13.05 -7.36 10.99
CA GLY A 103 12.31 -7.75 9.79
C GLY A 103 10.79 -7.72 10.01
N LEU A 104 10.04 -8.25 9.05
CA LEU A 104 8.59 -8.39 9.17
C LEU A 104 8.22 -9.65 9.94
N TRP A 105 7.17 -9.57 10.76
CA TRP A 105 6.55 -10.76 11.35
C TRP A 105 5.46 -11.31 10.43
N PRO A 106 5.32 -12.65 10.33
CA PRO A 106 4.29 -13.29 9.52
C PRO A 106 2.85 -12.90 9.89
N ASP A 107 2.63 -12.50 11.14
CA ASP A 107 1.33 -12.14 11.71
C ASP A 107 1.13 -10.61 11.87
N GLY A 108 2.08 -9.81 11.36
CA GLY A 108 2.00 -8.35 11.25
C GLY A 108 2.04 -7.55 12.56
N SER A 109 1.68 -8.11 13.71
CA SER A 109 1.40 -7.30 14.92
C SER A 109 1.89 -7.87 16.26
N ALA A 110 2.06 -9.18 16.42
CA ALA A 110 2.44 -9.73 17.73
C ALA A 110 3.87 -9.33 18.13
N GLY A 111 4.82 -9.40 17.21
CA GLY A 111 6.20 -8.98 17.46
C GLY A 111 6.37 -7.49 17.78
N TYR A 112 5.46 -6.64 17.30
CA TYR A 112 5.45 -5.22 17.66
C TYR A 112 5.14 -5.00 19.13
N ARG A 113 4.18 -5.75 19.69
CA ARG A 113 3.77 -5.58 21.09
C ARG A 113 4.92 -5.89 22.04
N ASP A 114 5.65 -6.97 21.79
CA ASP A 114 6.79 -7.36 22.62
C ASP A 114 7.93 -6.33 22.55
N LEU A 115 8.21 -5.79 21.37
CA LEU A 115 9.19 -4.71 21.20
C LEU A 115 8.77 -3.45 21.96
N ILE A 116 7.52 -3.02 21.79
CA ILE A 116 6.96 -1.85 22.48
C ILE A 116 7.07 -2.05 23.99
N THR A 117 6.62 -3.19 24.52
CA THR A 117 6.74 -3.50 25.95
C THR A 117 8.20 -3.44 26.39
N SER A 118 9.14 -4.03 25.64
CA SER A 118 10.57 -4.01 25.98
C SER A 118 11.21 -2.61 26.06
N ILE A 119 10.67 -1.63 25.31
CA ILE A 119 11.10 -0.23 25.34
C ILE A 119 10.45 0.51 26.52
N LEU A 120 9.19 0.21 26.82
CA LEU A 120 8.40 0.92 27.82
C LEU A 120 8.67 0.41 29.25
N THR A 121 9.01 -0.86 29.46
CA THR A 121 9.24 -1.43 30.80
C THR A 121 10.31 -0.66 31.62
N PRO A 122 11.44 -0.22 31.05
CA PRO A 122 12.41 0.62 31.77
C PRO A 122 11.94 2.05 32.07
N LEU A 123 10.99 2.60 31.31
CA LEU A 123 10.50 3.97 31.48
C LEU A 123 9.50 4.12 32.64
N PHE A 124 8.92 3.00 33.10
CA PHE A 124 7.93 2.95 34.17
C PHE A 124 8.36 2.09 35.37
N ALA A 125 9.65 1.73 35.45
CA ALA A 125 10.22 1.16 36.67
C ALA A 125 10.38 2.28 37.72
N PRO A 126 10.00 2.05 39.00
CA PRO A 126 10.05 3.06 40.05
C PRO A 126 11.47 3.54 40.39
#